data_AF-A0A8H3DFI9-F1
#
_entry.id   AF-A0A8H3DFI9-F1
#
_cell.length_a   1.000
_cell.length_b   1.000
_cell.length_c   1.000
_cell.angle_alpha   90.00
_cell.angle_beta   90.00
_cell.angle_gamma   90.00
#
_symmetry.space_group_name_H-M   'P 1'
#
loop_
_entity.id
_entity.type
_entity.pdbx_description
1 polymer ?
#
loop_
_entity_poly.entity_id
_entity_poly.type
_entity_poly.pdbx_seq_one_letter_code
_entity_poly.pdbx_strand_id
1 'polypeptide(L)'
;MDAPRPSEPCIVGEMMKVYWEILTTYTNTKRRRSERQAHLRAGYHFDCACSVCALPKDESAASDRRLAQMADTYSMFSMWGSDSIKGADAIKLAKRIWSTGETEGYISERGQLAADAAHVAAAHSDAKAARQWATLANKWYTIELGSDSQQCKNAQEIMRSPESHNAWGTREPESVGGPEGLS
;
A
#
# COMPACT_ATOMS: atom_id res chain seq x y z
N MET A 1 24.11 61.53 -36.81
CA MET A 1 24.17 60.20 -37.46
C MET A 1 23.95 59.20 -36.36
N ASP A 2 22.69 58.89 -36.06
CA ASP A 2 22.31 57.95 -35.01
C ASP A 2 22.33 56.53 -35.55
N ALA A 3 23.01 55.63 -34.82
CA ALA A 3 23.12 54.23 -35.16
C ALA A 3 21.75 53.52 -35.03
N PRO A 4 21.44 52.53 -35.89
CA PRO A 4 20.21 51.76 -35.76
C PRO A 4 20.26 50.90 -34.50
N ARG A 5 19.18 50.96 -33.69
CA ARG A 5 18.99 50.09 -32.52
C ARG A 5 18.96 48.62 -32.98
N PRO A 6 19.61 47.69 -32.28
CA PRO A 6 19.52 46.27 -32.60
C PRO A 6 18.08 45.80 -32.41
N SER A 7 17.54 45.13 -33.43
CA SER A 7 16.24 44.48 -33.39
C SER A 7 16.25 43.40 -32.30
N GLU A 8 15.35 43.53 -31.34
CA GLU A 8 15.06 42.50 -30.35
C GLU A 8 14.74 41.16 -31.05
N PRO A 9 15.31 40.02 -30.60
CA PRO A 9 15.00 38.74 -31.19
C PRO A 9 13.55 38.35 -30.90
N CYS A 10 12.79 38.08 -31.96
CA CYS A 10 11.47 37.48 -31.90
C CYS A 10 11.51 36.12 -31.17
N ILE A 11 10.58 35.99 -30.24
CA ILE A 11 10.33 34.89 -29.31
C ILE A 11 10.06 33.57 -30.04
N VAL A 12 10.61 32.45 -29.54
CA VAL A 12 9.86 31.18 -29.52
C VAL A 12 9.90 30.63 -28.11
N GLY A 13 8.94 31.05 -27.29
CA GLY A 13 8.63 30.43 -26.01
C GLY A 13 7.90 29.12 -26.29
N GLU A 14 8.64 28.08 -26.68
CA GLU A 14 8.09 26.74 -26.66
C GLU A 14 7.87 26.35 -25.20
N MET A 15 6.60 26.33 -24.79
CA MET A 15 6.18 25.76 -23.54
C MET A 15 6.54 24.27 -23.59
N MET A 16 7.68 23.90 -22.99
CA MET A 16 8.16 22.52 -22.92
C MET A 16 7.10 21.68 -22.19
N LYS A 17 6.29 20.96 -22.97
CA LYS A 17 5.33 20.01 -22.44
C LYS A 17 6.12 18.88 -21.79
N VAL A 18 6.02 18.77 -20.47
CA VAL A 18 6.56 17.62 -19.75
C VAL A 18 5.63 16.44 -20.07
N TYR A 19 6.15 15.45 -20.79
CA TYR A 19 5.45 14.19 -21.00
C TYR A 19 5.90 13.22 -19.92
N TRP A 20 4.93 12.76 -19.12
CA TRP A 20 5.14 11.68 -18.16
C TRP A 20 4.65 10.38 -18.78
N GLU A 21 5.49 9.36 -18.75
CA GLU A 21 5.08 8.01 -19.12
C GLU A 21 4.16 7.45 -18.02
N ILE A 22 2.99 6.95 -18.42
CA ILE A 22 2.04 6.30 -17.52
C ILE A 22 2.31 4.80 -17.57
N LEU A 23 2.78 4.23 -16.45
CA LEU A 23 3.12 2.82 -16.33
C LEU A 23 2.11 2.09 -15.44
N THR A 24 1.84 0.83 -15.76
CA THR A 24 1.03 -0.08 -14.94
C THR A 24 1.72 -1.45 -14.85
N THR A 25 1.30 -2.28 -13.89
CA THR A 25 1.93 -3.57 -13.62
C THR A 25 1.19 -4.70 -14.34
N TYR A 26 1.91 -5.51 -15.13
CA TYR A 26 1.33 -6.68 -15.82
C TYR A 26 1.45 -8.00 -15.04
N THR A 27 2.00 -7.95 -13.83
CA THR A 27 2.21 -9.14 -13.01
C THR A 27 2.12 -8.80 -11.53
N ASN A 28 2.01 -9.83 -10.68
CA ASN A 28 2.12 -9.65 -9.24
C ASN A 28 3.52 -9.14 -8.88
N THR A 29 3.60 -7.90 -8.41
CA THR A 29 4.85 -7.21 -8.06
C THR A 29 5.57 -7.81 -6.86
N LYS A 30 4.89 -8.64 -6.05
CA LYS A 30 5.47 -9.35 -4.90
C LYS A 30 6.23 -10.63 -5.29
N ARG A 31 6.16 -11.06 -6.56
CA ARG A 31 6.94 -12.20 -7.08
C ARG A 31 8.42 -11.88 -7.15
N ARG A 32 9.28 -12.91 -7.17
CA ARG A 32 10.74 -12.73 -7.28
C ARG A 32 11.13 -12.11 -8.63
N ARG A 33 12.26 -11.41 -8.70
CA ARG A 33 12.76 -10.81 -9.97
C ARG A 33 12.78 -11.81 -11.12
N SER A 34 13.29 -13.03 -10.89
CA SER A 34 13.38 -14.08 -11.91
C SER A 34 12.01 -14.49 -12.45
N GLU A 35 11.02 -14.61 -11.57
CA GLU A 35 9.64 -14.99 -11.92
C GLU A 35 8.95 -13.87 -12.71
N ARG A 36 9.11 -12.61 -12.27
CA ARG A 36 8.58 -11.45 -12.99
C ARG A 36 9.17 -11.38 -14.40
N GLN A 37 10.49 -11.49 -14.53
CA GLN A 37 11.19 -11.46 -15.83
C GLN A 37 10.77 -12.62 -16.74
N ALA A 38 10.65 -13.84 -16.20
CA ALA A 38 10.21 -14.99 -16.98
C ALA A 38 8.77 -14.83 -17.48
N HIS A 39 7.87 -14.33 -16.63
CA HIS A 39 6.49 -14.05 -17.00
C HIS A 39 6.39 -12.99 -18.10
N LEU A 40 7.13 -11.89 -17.98
CA LEU A 40 7.13 -10.81 -18.97
C LEU A 40 7.75 -11.24 -20.30
N ARG A 41 8.83 -12.03 -20.31
CA ARG A 41 9.37 -12.61 -21.55
C ARG A 41 8.39 -13.57 -22.23
N ALA A 42 7.71 -14.41 -21.45
CA ALA A 42 6.82 -15.42 -21.99
C ALA A 42 5.51 -14.82 -22.54
N GLY A 43 4.93 -13.83 -21.85
CA GLY A 43 3.63 -13.25 -22.22
C GLY A 43 3.71 -11.95 -23.03
N TYR A 44 4.77 -11.17 -22.85
CA TYR A 44 4.89 -9.81 -23.39
C TYR A 44 6.18 -9.57 -24.19
N HIS A 45 7.05 -10.59 -24.29
CA HIS A 45 8.25 -10.59 -25.12
C HIS A 45 9.24 -9.43 -24.84
N PHE A 46 9.36 -9.00 -23.59
CA PHE A 46 10.38 -8.02 -23.17
C PHE A 46 11.02 -8.36 -21.82
N ASP A 47 12.21 -7.80 -21.58
CA ASP A 47 12.88 -7.80 -20.29
C ASP A 47 12.62 -6.48 -19.56
N CYS A 48 12.11 -6.55 -18.33
CA CYS A 48 11.79 -5.35 -17.56
C CYS A 48 13.07 -4.67 -17.07
N ALA A 49 13.20 -3.37 -17.33
CA ALA A 49 14.32 -2.55 -16.87
C ALA A 49 13.90 -1.48 -15.85
N CYS A 50 12.76 -1.67 -15.15
CA CYS A 50 12.34 -0.74 -14.09
C CYS A 50 13.37 -0.71 -12.96
N SER A 51 13.30 0.33 -12.11
CA SER A 51 14.24 0.53 -10.99
C SER A 51 14.43 -0.71 -10.12
N VAL A 52 13.38 -1.50 -9.88
CA VAL A 52 13.44 -2.75 -9.08
C VAL A 52 14.12 -3.88 -9.85
N CYS A 53 13.84 -4.04 -11.14
CA CYS A 53 14.43 -5.08 -11.97
C CYS A 53 15.87 -4.75 -12.39
N ALA A 54 16.29 -3.49 -12.31
CA ALA A 54 17.64 -3.02 -12.60
C ALA A 54 18.59 -3.12 -11.39
N LEU A 55 18.08 -3.45 -10.19
CA LEU A 55 18.90 -3.57 -8.99
C LEU A 55 20.08 -4.55 -9.18
N PRO A 56 21.23 -4.31 -8.52
CA PRO A 56 22.31 -5.27 -8.38
C PRO A 56 21.79 -6.62 -7.86
N LYS A 57 22.50 -7.71 -8.19
CA LYS A 57 22.06 -9.07 -7.87
C LYS A 57 21.79 -9.27 -6.37
N ASP A 58 22.65 -8.74 -5.51
CA ASP A 58 22.55 -8.92 -4.06
C ASP A 58 21.40 -8.11 -3.46
N GLU A 59 21.20 -6.88 -3.93
CA GLU A 59 20.07 -6.02 -3.54
C GLU A 59 18.74 -6.61 -4.01
N SER A 60 18.68 -7.11 -5.24
CA SER A 60 17.53 -7.83 -5.77
C SER A 60 17.22 -9.08 -4.95
N ALA A 61 18.24 -9.85 -4.57
CA ALA A 61 18.05 -11.02 -3.72
C ALA A 61 17.57 -10.66 -2.31
N ALA A 62 18.01 -9.51 -1.78
CA ALA A 62 17.52 -8.99 -0.51
C ALA A 62 16.04 -8.56 -0.57
N SER A 63 15.64 -7.87 -1.65
CA SER A 63 14.24 -7.52 -1.92
C SER A 63 13.38 -8.78 -2.06
N ASP A 64 13.80 -9.77 -2.86
CA ASP A 64 13.08 -11.03 -3.02
C ASP A 64 12.86 -11.76 -1.67
N ARG A 65 13.85 -11.70 -0.76
CA ARG A 65 13.70 -12.26 0.60
C ARG A 65 12.67 -11.50 1.43
N ARG A 66 12.67 -10.17 1.38
CA ARG A 66 11.70 -9.34 2.14
C ARG A 66 10.28 -9.54 1.61
N LEU A 67 10.09 -9.62 0.29
CA LEU A 67 8.79 -9.91 -0.32
C LEU A 67 8.27 -11.30 0.06
N ALA A 68 9.15 -12.31 0.08
CA ALA A 68 8.79 -13.64 0.57
C ALA A 68 8.36 -13.61 2.05
N GLN A 69 9.13 -12.95 2.91
CA GLN A 69 8.78 -12.77 4.33
C GLN A 69 7.46 -12.02 4.51
N MET A 70 7.17 -11.03 3.66
CA MET A 70 5.90 -10.32 3.69
C MET A 70 4.72 -11.25 3.36
N ALA A 71 4.88 -12.13 2.36
CA ALA A 71 3.87 -13.13 2.03
C ALA A 71 3.64 -14.13 3.18
N ASP A 72 4.71 -14.60 3.82
CA ASP A 72 4.61 -15.47 5.00
C ASP A 72 3.90 -14.75 6.16
N THR A 73 4.19 -13.47 6.36
CA THR A 73 3.56 -12.66 7.41
C THR A 73 2.06 -12.45 7.14
N TYR A 74 1.65 -12.27 5.88
CA TYR A 74 0.24 -12.28 5.49
C TYR A 74 -0.43 -13.62 5.80
N SER A 75 0.25 -14.74 5.51
CA SER A 75 -0.26 -16.07 5.85
C SER A 75 -0.42 -16.27 7.35
N MET A 76 0.48 -15.73 8.17
CA MET A 76 0.34 -15.76 9.62
C MET A 76 -0.80 -14.86 10.09
N PHE A 77 -0.97 -13.68 9.49
CA PHE A 77 -2.03 -12.74 9.84
C PHE A 77 -3.42 -13.35 9.59
N SER A 78 -3.60 -14.05 8.47
CA SER A 78 -4.88 -14.69 8.14
C SER A 78 -5.30 -15.79 9.12
N MET A 79 -4.35 -16.36 9.88
CA MET A 79 -4.63 -17.34 10.93
C MET A 79 -5.53 -16.77 12.04
N TRP A 80 -5.58 -15.44 12.22
CA TRP A 80 -6.51 -14.79 13.15
C TRP A 80 -7.98 -15.10 12.82
N GLY A 81 -8.34 -15.19 11.53
CA GLY A 81 -9.70 -15.54 11.11
C GLY A 81 -10.15 -16.91 11.62
N SER A 82 -9.20 -17.84 11.78
CA SER A 82 -9.41 -19.18 12.33
C SER A 82 -9.24 -19.28 13.85
N ASP A 83 -9.11 -18.14 14.55
CA ASP A 83 -8.86 -18.05 16.00
C ASP A 83 -7.53 -18.69 16.46
N SER A 84 -6.57 -18.89 15.55
CA SER A 84 -5.29 -19.53 15.86
C SER A 84 -4.26 -18.58 16.49
N ILE A 85 -4.50 -17.27 16.46
CA ILE A 85 -3.66 -16.23 17.07
C ILE A 85 -4.54 -15.15 17.73
N LYS A 86 -3.98 -14.41 18.71
CA LYS A 86 -4.66 -13.32 19.41
C LYS A 86 -4.74 -12.04 18.59
N GLY A 87 -5.65 -11.14 18.97
CA GLY A 87 -5.88 -9.87 18.26
C GLY A 87 -4.63 -8.99 18.27
N ALA A 88 -3.96 -8.83 19.42
CA ALA A 88 -2.73 -8.06 19.52
C ALA A 88 -1.59 -8.65 18.66
N ASP A 89 -1.52 -9.98 18.51
CA ASP A 89 -0.52 -10.61 17.65
C ASP A 89 -0.84 -10.40 16.17
N ALA A 90 -2.12 -10.45 15.79
CA ALA A 90 -2.55 -10.08 14.45
C ALA A 90 -2.18 -8.62 14.12
N ILE A 91 -2.40 -7.67 15.05
CA ILE A 91 -2.00 -6.27 14.86
C ILE A 91 -0.48 -6.10 14.72
N LYS A 92 0.33 -6.84 15.50
CA LYS A 92 1.79 -6.84 15.34
C LYS A 92 2.21 -7.32 13.94
N LEU A 93 1.55 -8.37 13.43
CA LEU A 93 1.79 -8.87 12.07
C LEU A 93 1.39 -7.83 11.02
N ALA A 94 0.25 -7.16 11.17
CA ALA A 94 -0.17 -6.08 10.28
C ALA A 94 0.86 -4.93 10.24
N LYS A 95 1.38 -4.49 11.40
CA LYS A 95 2.46 -3.49 11.49
C LYS A 95 3.75 -3.96 10.80
N ARG A 96 4.10 -5.24 10.92
CA ARG A 96 5.28 -5.82 10.26
C ARG A 96 5.13 -5.88 8.74
N ILE A 97 3.94 -6.24 8.24
CA ILE A 97 3.62 -6.19 6.82
C ILE A 97 3.78 -4.76 6.31
N TRP A 98 3.21 -3.79 7.02
CA TRP A 98 3.31 -2.37 6.67
C TRP A 98 4.76 -1.90 6.55
N SER A 99 5.59 -2.15 7.57
CA SER A 99 6.99 -1.76 7.60
C SER A 99 7.82 -2.42 6.49
N THR A 100 7.52 -3.69 6.17
CA THR A 100 8.17 -4.39 5.05
C THR A 100 7.77 -3.74 3.72
N GLY A 101 6.48 -3.40 3.57
CA GLY A 101 5.96 -2.67 2.41
C GLY A 101 6.63 -1.31 2.24
N GLU A 102 6.80 -0.53 3.31
CA GLU A 102 7.54 0.74 3.28
C GLU A 102 8.98 0.57 2.80
N THR A 103 9.68 -0.46 3.29
CA THR A 103 11.05 -0.77 2.88
C THR A 103 11.15 -1.13 1.40
N GLU A 104 10.15 -1.82 0.86
CA GLU A 104 10.07 -2.19 -0.56
C GLU A 104 9.49 -1.08 -1.45
N GLY A 105 9.08 0.07 -0.89
CA GLY A 105 8.35 1.10 -1.63
C GLY A 105 6.97 0.64 -2.10
N TYR A 106 6.42 -0.41 -1.48
CA TYR A 106 5.09 -0.93 -1.76
C TYR A 106 4.02 -0.08 -1.07
N ILE A 107 3.37 0.76 -1.86
CA ILE A 107 2.30 1.66 -1.40
C ILE A 107 0.90 1.17 -1.71
N SER A 108 0.78 0.09 -2.48
CA SER A 108 -0.51 -0.50 -2.84
C SER A 108 -1.09 -1.32 -1.69
N GLU A 109 -2.42 -1.41 -1.64
CA GLU A 109 -3.19 -2.23 -0.70
C GLU A 109 -3.05 -1.82 0.78
N ARG A 110 -2.56 -0.60 1.06
CA ARG A 110 -2.48 -0.06 2.41
C ARG A 110 -3.86 0.20 2.99
N GLY A 111 -4.81 0.61 2.14
CA GLY A 111 -6.21 0.76 2.54
C GLY A 111 -6.78 -0.55 3.06
N GLN A 112 -6.54 -1.65 2.34
CA GLN A 112 -7.02 -2.98 2.72
C GLN A 112 -6.36 -3.48 4.00
N LEU A 113 -5.04 -3.40 4.12
CA LEU A 113 -4.33 -3.85 5.33
C LEU A 113 -4.81 -3.10 6.59
N ALA A 114 -5.00 -1.78 6.49
CA ALA A 114 -5.55 -1.00 7.60
C ALA A 114 -7.02 -1.34 7.90
N ALA A 115 -7.82 -1.64 6.88
CA ALA A 115 -9.20 -2.08 7.06
C ALA A 115 -9.28 -3.44 7.75
N ASP A 116 -8.40 -4.38 7.40
CA ASP A 116 -8.32 -5.69 8.05
C ASP A 116 -7.93 -5.54 9.53
N ALA A 117 -6.97 -4.66 9.84
CA ALA A 117 -6.62 -4.34 11.22
C ALA A 117 -7.78 -3.66 11.98
N ALA A 118 -8.57 -2.80 11.32
CA ALA A 118 -9.78 -2.23 11.91
C ALA A 118 -10.84 -3.30 12.20
N HIS A 119 -10.97 -4.29 11.31
CA HIS A 119 -11.85 -5.44 11.50
C HIS A 119 -11.43 -6.26 12.74
N VAL A 120 -10.14 -6.54 12.90
CA VAL A 120 -9.60 -7.21 14.11
C VAL A 120 -9.96 -6.43 15.37
N ALA A 121 -9.68 -5.11 15.38
CA ALA A 121 -9.96 -4.27 16.54
C ALA A 121 -11.46 -4.20 16.87
N ALA A 122 -12.33 -4.07 15.87
CA ALA A 122 -13.77 -4.09 16.06
C ALA A 122 -14.24 -5.43 16.64
N ALA A 123 -13.70 -6.55 16.15
CA ALA A 123 -14.05 -7.88 16.64
C ALA A 123 -13.77 -8.08 18.14
N HIS A 124 -12.70 -7.47 18.63
CA HIS A 124 -12.30 -7.47 20.03
C HIS A 124 -12.89 -6.32 20.85
N SER A 125 -13.90 -5.60 20.32
CA SER A 125 -14.55 -4.46 20.97
C SER A 125 -13.60 -3.29 21.33
N ASP A 126 -12.45 -3.17 20.66
CA ASP A 126 -11.52 -2.04 20.86
C ASP A 126 -11.91 -0.87 19.95
N ALA A 127 -12.88 -0.07 20.41
CA ALA A 127 -13.41 1.07 19.65
C ALA A 127 -12.32 2.08 19.28
N LYS A 128 -11.33 2.28 20.16
CA LYS A 128 -10.25 3.24 19.94
C LYS A 128 -9.37 2.77 18.79
N ALA A 129 -8.86 1.54 18.86
CA ALA A 129 -8.02 0.99 17.81
C ALA A 129 -8.78 0.86 16.48
N ALA A 130 -10.04 0.40 16.51
CA ALA A 130 -10.87 0.26 15.32
C ALA A 130 -11.04 1.59 14.59
N ARG A 131 -11.31 2.68 15.33
CA ARG A 131 -11.44 4.03 14.76
C ARG A 131 -10.13 4.54 14.15
N GLN A 132 -9.00 4.32 14.84
CA GLN A 132 -7.70 4.75 14.35
C GLN A 132 -7.28 4.02 13.08
N TRP A 133 -7.44 2.68 13.05
CA TRP A 133 -7.16 1.86 11.87
C TRP A 133 -8.10 2.19 10.71
N ALA A 134 -9.39 2.40 10.97
CA ALA A 134 -10.35 2.82 9.95
C ALA A 134 -10.03 4.22 9.37
N THR A 135 -9.50 5.12 10.19
CA THR A 135 -9.03 6.44 9.74
C THR A 135 -7.86 6.30 8.77
N LEU A 136 -6.89 5.44 9.10
CA LEU A 136 -5.77 5.13 8.22
C LEU A 136 -6.24 4.43 6.93
N ALA A 137 -7.19 3.51 7.03
CA ALA A 137 -7.80 2.84 5.87
C ALA A 137 -8.46 3.85 4.92
N ASN A 138 -9.29 4.77 5.45
CA ASN A 138 -9.95 5.79 4.64
C ASN A 138 -8.95 6.72 3.92
N LYS A 139 -7.85 7.09 4.59
CA LYS A 139 -6.77 7.87 3.98
C LYS A 139 -6.21 7.14 2.76
N TRP A 140 -5.84 5.88 2.92
CA TRP A 140 -5.20 5.12 1.85
C TRP A 140 -6.17 4.71 0.75
N TYR A 141 -7.41 4.35 1.06
CA TYR A 141 -8.45 4.13 0.05
C TYR A 141 -8.75 5.39 -0.76
N THR A 142 -8.67 6.58 -0.16
CA THR A 142 -8.83 7.83 -0.92
C THR A 142 -7.74 7.99 -1.98
N ILE A 143 -6.50 7.59 -1.65
CA ILE A 143 -5.35 7.61 -2.56
C ILE A 143 -5.47 6.51 -3.63
N GLU A 144 -5.85 5.30 -3.22
CA GLU A 144 -5.83 4.11 -4.07
C GLU A 144 -7.05 4.00 -4.98
N LEU A 145 -8.24 4.36 -4.48
CA LEU A 145 -9.53 4.05 -5.10
C LEU A 145 -10.42 5.30 -5.30
N GLY A 146 -10.04 6.44 -4.72
CA GLY A 146 -10.85 7.65 -4.71
C GLY A 146 -11.77 7.76 -3.48
N SER A 147 -12.10 8.99 -3.10
CA SER A 147 -12.89 9.31 -1.90
C SER A 147 -14.34 8.84 -1.96
N ASP A 148 -14.87 8.61 -3.17
CA ASP A 148 -16.24 8.18 -3.44
C ASP A 148 -16.42 6.65 -3.45
N SER A 149 -15.32 5.90 -3.32
CA SER A 149 -15.30 4.44 -3.27
C SER A 149 -16.12 3.89 -2.10
N GLN A 150 -16.67 2.69 -2.28
CA GLN A 150 -17.42 2.00 -1.21
C GLN A 150 -16.52 1.71 0.00
N GLN A 151 -15.23 1.45 -0.25
CA GLN A 151 -14.22 1.21 0.77
C GLN A 151 -14.02 2.43 1.68
N CYS A 152 -13.95 3.63 1.11
CA CYS A 152 -13.94 4.88 1.88
C CYS A 152 -15.21 5.04 2.74
N LYS A 153 -16.39 4.79 2.16
CA LYS A 153 -17.67 4.88 2.90
C LYS A 153 -17.72 3.90 4.08
N ASN A 154 -17.32 2.65 3.86
CA ASN A 154 -17.28 1.63 4.90
C ASN A 154 -16.29 2.02 6.03
N ALA A 155 -15.10 2.50 5.66
CA ALA A 155 -14.12 2.98 6.65
C ALA A 155 -14.68 4.17 7.45
N GLN A 156 -15.37 5.12 6.80
CA GLN A 156 -16.00 6.26 7.46
C GLN A 156 -17.15 5.89 8.40
N GLU A 157 -17.87 4.79 8.14
CA GLU A 157 -18.87 4.26 9.07
C GLU A 157 -18.20 3.76 10.36
N ILE A 158 -17.15 2.95 10.26
CA ILE A 158 -16.36 2.49 11.41
C ILE A 158 -15.73 3.69 12.14
N MET A 159 -15.23 4.69 11.40
CA MET A 159 -14.68 5.91 11.98
C MET A 159 -15.69 6.71 12.79
N ARG A 160 -16.99 6.62 12.48
CA ARG A 160 -18.07 7.31 13.22
C ARG A 160 -18.53 6.46 14.40
N SER A 161 -18.80 5.19 14.15
CA SER A 161 -19.37 4.24 15.10
C SER A 161 -18.72 2.86 14.93
N PRO A 162 -17.56 2.59 15.58
CA PRO A 162 -16.93 1.28 15.54
C PRO A 162 -17.89 0.13 15.91
N GLU A 163 -18.82 0.41 16.83
CA GLU A 163 -19.82 -0.52 17.35
C GLU A 163 -20.85 -0.95 16.31
N SER A 164 -21.01 -0.19 15.21
CA SER A 164 -21.92 -0.57 14.13
C SER A 164 -21.30 -1.58 13.15
N HIS A 165 -20.02 -1.90 13.32
CA HIS A 165 -19.34 -2.85 12.46
C HIS A 165 -19.84 -4.28 12.70
N ASN A 166 -20.10 -5.04 11.64
CA ASN A 166 -20.71 -6.38 11.73
C ASN A 166 -19.92 -7.38 12.59
N ALA A 167 -18.61 -7.19 12.72
CA ALA A 167 -17.77 -8.05 13.56
C ALA A 167 -17.77 -7.65 15.04
N TRP A 168 -18.40 -6.53 15.43
CA TRP A 168 -18.27 -5.96 16.76
C TRP A 168 -18.60 -6.97 17.86
N GLY A 169 -17.66 -7.18 18.79
CA GLY A 169 -17.84 -8.07 19.94
C GLY A 169 -18.01 -9.57 19.59
N THR A 170 -17.61 -9.98 18.39
CA THR A 170 -17.63 -11.40 17.99
C THR A 170 -16.46 -12.21 18.59
N ARG A 171 -15.48 -11.53 19.18
CA ARG A 171 -14.34 -12.12 19.90
C ARG A 171 -14.28 -11.61 21.33
N GLU A 172 -13.53 -12.32 22.17
CA GLU A 172 -13.23 -11.89 23.54
C GLU A 172 -12.62 -10.48 23.56
N PRO A 173 -13.05 -9.59 24.48
CA PRO A 173 -12.52 -8.24 24.56
C PRO A 173 -10.99 -8.21 24.75
N GLU A 174 -10.29 -7.43 23.93
CA GLU A 174 -8.84 -7.31 23.96
C GLU A 174 -8.44 -5.91 23.50
N SER A 175 -7.46 -5.28 24.17
CA SER A 175 -6.83 -4.06 23.63
C SER A 175 -5.75 -4.46 22.63
N VAL A 176 -6.08 -4.41 21.34
CA VAL A 176 -5.23 -4.97 20.27
C VAL A 176 -4.14 -3.99 19.80
N GLY A 177 -4.32 -2.69 20.04
CA GLY A 177 -3.38 -1.63 19.67
C GLY A 177 -3.69 -0.94 18.34
N GLY A 178 -3.39 0.36 18.26
CA GLY A 178 -3.65 1.21 17.10
C GLY A 178 -2.53 1.19 16.05
N PRO A 179 -2.63 2.02 15.00
CA PRO A 179 -1.63 2.18 13.94
C PRO A 179 -0.50 3.16 14.28
N GLU A 180 -0.16 3.36 15.57
CA GLU A 180 0.82 4.38 15.94
C GLU A 180 2.15 4.18 15.21
N GLY A 181 2.65 5.24 14.59
CA GLY A 181 3.89 5.23 13.79
C GLY A 181 3.72 4.86 12.31
N LEU A 182 2.51 4.51 11.87
CA LEU A 182 2.21 4.24 10.46
C LEU A 182 1.68 5.50 9.77
N SER A 183 2.10 5.74 8.52
CA SER A 183 1.65 6.88 7.71
C SER A 183 1.12 6.46 6.35
#